data_AF-A0A6J4JYI2-F1
#
_entry.id   AF-A0A6J4JYI2-F1
#
_cell.length_a   1.000
_cell.length_b   1.000
_cell.length_c   1.000
_cell.angle_alpha   90.00
_cell.angle_beta   90.00
_cell.angle_gamma   90.00
#
_symmetry.space_group_name_H-M   'P 1'
#
loop_
_entity.id
_entity.type
_entity.pdbx_description
1 polymer ?
#
loop_
_entity_poly.entity_id
_entity_poly.type
_entity_poly.pdbx_seq_one_letter_code
_entity_poly.pdbx_strand_id
1 'polypeptide(L)'
;MVAYAQERAEGMYMLRSEGELEWTEPSDENCHLEISVSDAGDKRFVPYLHVEATLVAEDGQAIGPFEVPFLWHPGLHHYGRNVEVPGDGRYTLRVRIAPPAFMRHDKANGRRYAETVEVEFEDVRIKTGRE
;
A
#
# COMPACT_ATOMS: atom_id res chain seq x y z
N MET A 1 8.05 -10.59 -3.36
CA MET A 1 7.67 -9.82 -4.56
C MET A 1 6.80 -8.67 -4.10
N VAL A 2 7.12 -7.47 -4.54
CA VAL A 2 6.34 -6.26 -4.26
C VAL A 2 5.80 -5.78 -5.59
N ALA A 3 4.52 -5.47 -5.64
CA ALA A 3 3.85 -4.88 -6.80
C ALA A 3 3.02 -3.69 -6.33
N TYR A 4 2.66 -2.81 -7.25
CA TYR A 4 1.81 -1.65 -6.96
C TYR A 4 0.69 -1.53 -8.01
N ALA A 5 -0.36 -0.83 -7.64
CA ALA A 5 -1.36 -0.29 -8.55
C ALA A 5 -1.69 1.16 -8.13
N GLN A 6 -2.24 1.92 -9.07
CA GLN A 6 -2.75 3.27 -8.81
C GLN A 6 -4.12 3.42 -9.45
N GLU A 7 -5.06 3.92 -8.67
CA GLU A 7 -6.43 4.21 -9.08
C GLU A 7 -6.82 5.62 -8.62
N ARG A 8 -8.00 6.09 -9.03
CA ARG A 8 -8.54 7.34 -8.49
C ARG A 8 -8.83 7.13 -7.01
N ALA A 9 -8.87 8.20 -6.21
CA ALA A 9 -9.24 8.02 -4.80
C ALA A 9 -10.66 7.44 -4.71
N GLU A 10 -10.83 6.41 -3.88
CA GLU A 10 -12.07 5.62 -3.81
C GLU A 10 -12.68 5.68 -2.42
N GLY A 11 -14.01 5.59 -2.35
CA GLY A 11 -14.70 5.40 -1.09
C GLY A 11 -14.42 4.01 -0.50
N MET A 12 -14.51 3.89 0.83
CA MET A 12 -14.32 2.62 1.51
C MET A 12 -15.19 2.50 2.76
N TYR A 13 -15.51 1.26 3.14
CA TYR A 13 -16.21 0.98 4.39
C TYR A 13 -15.27 1.06 5.58
N MET A 14 -15.67 1.83 6.58
CA MET A 14 -14.98 1.95 7.86
C MET A 14 -15.87 1.38 8.98
N LEU A 15 -15.30 0.52 9.81
CA LEU A 15 -16.00 0.04 11.00
C LEU A 15 -16.06 1.16 12.05
N ARG A 16 -17.27 1.61 12.39
CA ARG A 16 -17.50 2.67 13.39
C ARG A 16 -17.76 2.09 14.77
N SER A 17 -18.50 0.98 14.81
CA SER A 17 -18.79 0.22 16.01
C SER A 17 -19.05 -1.25 15.65
N GLU A 18 -19.29 -2.12 16.63
CA GLU A 18 -19.54 -3.54 16.37
C GLU A 18 -20.74 -3.75 15.43
N GLY A 19 -20.48 -4.29 14.24
CA GLY A 19 -21.49 -4.55 13.23
C GLY A 19 -21.90 -3.32 12.38
N GLU A 20 -21.31 -2.15 12.61
CA GLU A 20 -21.68 -0.91 11.90
C GLU A 20 -20.55 -0.46 10.96
N LEU A 21 -20.74 -0.73 9.67
CA LEU A 21 -19.88 -0.24 8.60
C LEU A 21 -20.48 1.04 7.99
N GLU A 22 -19.65 2.07 7.86
CA GLU A 22 -20.00 3.34 7.21
C GLU A 22 -19.16 3.52 5.96
N TRP A 23 -19.81 3.77 4.83
CA TRP A 23 -19.12 4.16 3.61
C TRP A 23 -18.59 5.58 3.75
N THR A 24 -17.28 5.75 3.58
CA THR A 24 -16.60 7.05 3.67
C THR A 24 -15.95 7.36 2.32
N GLU A 25 -16.35 8.47 1.71
CA GLU A 25 -15.72 9.00 0.50
C GLU A 25 -14.37 9.68 0.81
N PRO A 26 -13.42 9.71 -0.13
CA PRO A 26 -12.22 10.54 -0.01
C PRO A 26 -12.60 12.02 0.08
N SER A 27 -11.88 12.80 0.91
CA SER A 27 -12.14 14.23 1.04
C SER A 27 -11.28 15.03 0.06
N ASP A 28 -10.00 15.17 0.36
CA ASP A 28 -9.04 15.94 -0.44
C ASP A 28 -8.14 15.01 -1.26
N GLU A 29 -8.09 13.74 -0.88
CA GLU A 29 -7.32 12.73 -1.59
C GLU A 29 -7.79 12.56 -3.03
N ASN A 30 -6.84 12.36 -3.93
CA ASN A 30 -7.08 12.31 -5.38
C ASN A 30 -6.35 11.15 -6.06
N CYS A 31 -5.79 10.22 -5.30
CA CYS A 31 -5.10 9.03 -5.76
C CYS A 31 -5.32 7.90 -4.73
N HIS A 32 -5.74 6.71 -5.18
CA HIS A 32 -5.66 5.49 -4.39
C HIS A 32 -4.37 4.75 -4.73
N LEU A 33 -3.49 4.56 -3.74
CA LEU A 33 -2.25 3.81 -3.90
C LEU A 33 -2.42 2.41 -3.30
N GLU A 34 -2.11 1.39 -4.10
CA GLU A 34 -2.12 0.00 -3.66
C GLU A 34 -0.73 -0.63 -3.72
N ILE A 35 -0.42 -1.47 -2.75
CA ILE A 35 0.82 -2.25 -2.66
C ILE A 35 0.46 -3.69 -2.32
N SER A 36 0.87 -4.64 -3.16
CA SER A 36 0.72 -6.07 -2.89
C SER A 36 2.07 -6.70 -2.59
N VAL A 37 2.15 -7.46 -1.50
CA VAL A 37 3.36 -8.15 -1.06
C VAL A 37 3.11 -9.64 -1.00
N SER A 38 3.87 -10.41 -1.77
CA SER A 38 3.77 -11.86 -1.80
C SER A 38 5.12 -12.54 -1.55
N ASP A 39 5.12 -13.69 -0.89
CA ASP A 39 6.30 -14.53 -0.74
C ASP A 39 6.82 -14.95 -2.12
N ALA A 40 8.13 -14.83 -2.33
CA ALA A 40 8.71 -15.10 -3.64
C ALA A 40 8.71 -16.59 -4.01
N GLY A 41 8.76 -17.48 -3.02
CA GLY A 41 8.82 -18.93 -3.20
C GLY A 41 7.45 -19.55 -3.44
N ASP A 42 6.44 -19.17 -2.66
CA ASP A 42 5.11 -19.78 -2.72
C ASP A 42 3.99 -18.87 -3.25
N LYS A 43 4.30 -17.61 -3.55
CA LYS A 43 3.41 -16.61 -4.17
C LYS A 43 2.19 -16.23 -3.32
N ARG A 44 2.14 -16.63 -2.05
CA ARG A 44 1.06 -16.21 -1.15
C ARG A 44 1.24 -14.77 -0.70
N PHE A 45 0.13 -14.05 -0.59
CA PHE A 45 0.09 -12.74 0.05
C PHE A 45 0.62 -12.84 1.49
N VAL A 46 1.41 -11.85 1.90
CA VAL A 46 1.97 -11.78 3.25
C VAL A 46 1.19 -10.73 4.05
N PRO A 47 0.31 -11.13 4.99
CA PRO A 47 -0.47 -10.20 5.79
C PRO A 47 0.33 -9.63 6.98
N TYR A 48 -0.26 -8.67 7.70
CA TYR A 48 0.29 -8.07 8.93
C TYR A 48 1.69 -7.45 8.78
N LEU A 49 2.04 -7.03 7.57
CA LEU A 49 3.18 -6.16 7.33
C LEU A 49 2.86 -4.73 7.73
N HIS A 50 3.89 -4.03 8.21
CA HIS A 50 3.89 -2.58 8.30
C HIS A 50 4.58 -2.03 7.04
N VAL A 51 3.79 -1.33 6.22
CA VAL A 51 4.19 -0.83 4.91
C VAL A 51 4.12 0.69 4.94
N GLU A 52 5.24 1.33 4.59
CA GLU A 52 5.32 2.77 4.39
C GLU A 52 5.61 3.05 2.92
N ALA A 53 5.00 4.10 2.38
CA ALA A 53 5.25 4.56 1.03
C ALA A 53 5.58 6.05 1.00
N THR A 54 6.36 6.46 0.02
CA THR A 54 6.63 7.86 -0.33
C THR A 54 6.52 8.00 -1.84
N LEU A 55 5.72 8.95 -2.31
CA LEU A 55 5.69 9.35 -3.72
C LEU A 55 6.58 10.57 -3.89
N VAL A 56 7.43 10.57 -4.91
CA VAL A 56 8.27 11.73 -5.26
C VAL A 56 7.85 12.21 -6.64
N ALA A 57 7.34 13.44 -6.73
CA ALA A 57 6.96 14.07 -7.99
C ALA A 57 8.19 14.41 -8.83
N GLU A 58 7.97 14.70 -10.12
CA GLU A 58 9.04 15.01 -11.08
C GLU A 58 9.87 16.25 -10.70
N ASP A 59 9.26 17.21 -9.99
CA ASP A 59 9.94 18.39 -9.43
C ASP A 59 10.74 18.10 -8.15
N GLY A 60 10.73 16.86 -7.68
CA GLY A 60 11.40 16.40 -6.47
C GLY A 60 10.58 16.56 -5.20
N GLN A 61 9.34 17.06 -5.27
CA GLN A 61 8.46 17.15 -4.10
C GLN A 61 8.14 15.74 -3.58
N ALA A 62 8.45 15.48 -2.31
CA ALA A 62 8.10 14.24 -1.65
C ALA A 62 6.74 14.36 -0.94
N ILE A 63 5.89 13.36 -1.15
CA ILE A 63 4.62 13.15 -0.46
C ILE A 63 4.79 11.87 0.38
N GLY A 64 4.84 12.04 1.70
CA GLY A 64 5.12 10.98 2.66
C GLY A 64 6.44 11.16 3.43
N PRO A 65 6.91 10.11 4.15
CA PRO A 65 6.32 8.78 4.20
C PRO A 65 4.95 8.75 4.88
N PHE A 66 4.10 7.83 4.44
CA PHE A 66 2.83 7.53 5.09
C PHE A 66 2.63 6.01 5.18
N GLU A 67 1.93 5.57 6.22
CA GLU A 67 1.52 4.18 6.36
C GLU A 67 0.47 3.83 5.30
N VAL A 68 0.66 2.66 4.69
CA VAL A 68 -0.27 2.02 3.76
C VAL A 68 -0.85 0.80 4.48
N PRO A 69 -2.01 0.92 5.14
CA PRO A 69 -2.59 -0.14 5.97
C PRO A 69 -3.12 -1.29 5.10
N PHE A 70 -3.33 -2.45 5.73
CA PHE A 70 -4.03 -3.55 5.08
C PHE A 70 -5.45 -3.11 4.71
N LEU A 71 -5.82 -3.33 3.45
CA LEU A 71 -7.14 -3.07 2.93
C LEU A 71 -7.73 -4.39 2.41
N TRP A 72 -8.93 -4.72 2.88
CA TRP A 72 -9.67 -5.85 2.34
C TRP A 72 -10.37 -5.45 1.05
N HIS A 73 -10.12 -6.17 -0.03
CA HIS A 73 -10.76 -5.98 -1.32
C HIS A 73 -11.19 -7.33 -1.88
N PRO A 74 -12.41 -7.48 -2.46
CA PRO A 74 -12.93 -8.77 -2.91
C PRO A 74 -12.12 -9.40 -4.05
N GLY A 75 -11.36 -8.61 -4.81
CA GLY A 75 -10.52 -9.11 -5.90
C GLY A 75 -9.15 -9.63 -5.44
N LEU A 76 -8.40 -8.82 -4.70
CA LEU A 76 -7.02 -9.09 -4.31
C LEU A 76 -6.71 -8.44 -2.97
N HIS A 77 -6.12 -9.19 -2.03
CA HIS A 77 -5.58 -8.60 -0.80
C HIS A 77 -4.37 -7.73 -1.11
N HIS A 78 -4.40 -6.51 -0.58
CA HIS A 78 -3.33 -5.54 -0.72
C HIS A 78 -3.28 -4.60 0.48
N TYR A 79 -2.29 -3.73 0.47
CA TYR A 79 -2.17 -2.58 1.35
C TYR A 79 -2.60 -1.37 0.54
N GLY A 80 -3.56 -0.59 1.03
CA GLY A 80 -4.21 0.46 0.24
C GLY A 80 -4.40 1.74 1.04
N ARG A 81 -4.26 2.89 0.38
CA ARG A 81 -4.54 4.20 0.98
C ARG A 81 -4.87 5.26 -0.07
N ASN A 82 -5.90 6.05 0.21
CA ASN A 82 -6.12 7.33 -0.45
C ASN A 82 -5.07 8.36 -0.02
N VAL A 83 -4.48 9.04 -0.99
CA VAL A 83 -3.48 10.10 -0.78
C VAL A 83 -3.80 11.31 -1.66
N GLU A 84 -3.41 12.49 -1.18
CA GLU A 84 -3.41 13.71 -1.96
C GLU A 84 -2.04 13.89 -2.64
N VAL A 85 -2.05 14.06 -3.96
CA VAL A 85 -0.86 14.41 -4.74
C VAL A 85 -1.09 15.71 -5.53
N PRO A 86 -0.03 16.44 -5.93
CA PRO A 86 -0.15 17.73 -6.61
C PRO A 86 -0.94 17.70 -7.94
N GLY A 87 -0.98 16.55 -8.62
CA GLY A 87 -1.70 16.39 -9.88
C GLY A 87 -1.28 15.15 -10.66
N ASP A 88 -1.81 15.04 -11.88
CA ASP A 88 -1.40 14.01 -12.83
C ASP A 88 0.10 14.10 -13.13
N GLY A 89 0.76 12.97 -13.36
CA GLY A 89 2.15 12.99 -13.78
C GLY A 89 2.89 11.69 -13.55
N ARG A 90 4.22 11.79 -13.62
CA ARG A 90 5.15 10.70 -13.31
C ARG A 90 5.70 10.92 -11.91
N TYR A 91 5.74 9.82 -11.16
CA TYR A 91 6.24 9.79 -9.80
C TYR A 91 7.24 8.66 -9.63
N THR A 92 8.12 8.80 -8.66
CA THR A 92 8.88 7.68 -8.11
C THR A 92 8.18 7.20 -6.84
N LEU A 93 7.80 5.93 -6.80
CA LEU A 93 7.22 5.30 -5.61
C LEU A 93 8.32 4.57 -4.84
N ARG A 94 8.57 4.99 -3.61
CA ARG A 94 9.44 4.29 -2.66
C ARG A 94 8.58 3.56 -1.66
N VAL A 95 8.82 2.26 -1.50
CA VAL A 95 8.11 1.40 -0.54
C VAL A 95 9.12 0.83 0.44
N ARG A 96 8.82 0.95 1.73
CA ARG A 96 9.58 0.35 2.83
C ARG A 96 8.66 -0.58 3.61
N ILE A 97 9.12 -1.81 3.83
CA ILE A 97 8.38 -2.85 4.55
C ILE A 97 9.24 -3.30 5.72
N ALA A 98 8.77 -3.07 6.94
CA ALA A 98 9.47 -3.50 8.14
C ALA A 98 9.40 -5.03 8.32
N PRO A 99 10.40 -5.65 9.00
CA PRO A 99 10.31 -7.06 9.37
C PRO A 99 9.06 -7.28 10.24
N PRO A 100 8.14 -8.19 9.84
CA PRO A 100 6.96 -8.46 10.65
C PRO A 100 7.30 -9.16 11.97
N ALA A 101 6.56 -8.81 13.01
CA ALA A 101 6.71 -9.37 14.36
C ALA A 101 5.85 -10.62 14.61
N PHE A 102 5.00 -11.04 13.66
CA PHE A 102 4.16 -12.22 13.86
C PHE A 102 4.99 -13.49 14.06
N MET A 103 4.45 -14.42 14.86
CA MET A 103 5.09 -15.70 15.13
C MET A 103 5.08 -16.60 13.90
N ARG A 104 6.13 -17.42 13.75
CA ARG A 104 6.34 -18.30 12.59
C ARG A 104 6.64 -19.72 13.05
N HIS A 105 5.92 -20.70 12.52
CA HIS A 105 6.23 -22.13 12.67
C HIS A 105 7.21 -22.59 11.57
N ASP A 106 7.71 -23.83 11.70
CA ASP A 106 8.69 -24.47 10.82
C ASP A 106 10.14 -23.96 11.01
N LYS A 107 11.08 -24.88 11.25
CA LYS A 107 12.50 -24.55 11.54
C LYS A 107 13.24 -23.92 10.36
N ALA A 108 12.84 -24.25 9.13
CA ALA A 108 13.47 -23.76 7.91
C ALA A 108 12.67 -22.60 7.31
N ASN A 109 11.39 -22.82 7.01
CA ASN A 109 10.51 -21.86 6.37
C ASN A 109 10.10 -20.71 7.30
N GLY A 110 10.13 -20.91 8.62
CA GLY A 110 9.89 -19.84 9.59
C GLY A 110 11.00 -18.79 9.64
N ARG A 111 12.17 -19.06 9.04
CA ARG A 111 13.30 -18.12 8.95
C ARG A 111 13.21 -17.19 7.73
N ARG A 112 12.03 -16.64 7.44
CA ARG A 112 11.76 -15.72 6.33
C ARG A 112 11.26 -14.38 6.85
N TYR A 113 11.45 -13.30 6.10
CA TYR A 113 10.96 -11.95 6.44
C TYR A 113 11.61 -11.35 7.71
N ALA A 114 12.90 -11.61 7.93
CA ALA A 114 13.62 -11.08 9.10
C ALA A 114 14.25 -9.70 8.84
N GLU A 115 14.25 -9.24 7.60
CA GLU A 115 14.94 -8.04 7.15
C GLU A 115 13.95 -7.05 6.55
N THR A 116 14.30 -5.77 6.64
CA THR A 116 13.56 -4.71 5.96
C THR A 116 13.68 -4.91 4.46
N VAL A 117 12.57 -4.72 3.75
CA VAL A 117 12.54 -4.67 2.29
C VAL A 117 12.32 -3.22 1.87
N GLU A 118 13.18 -2.71 1.00
CA GLU A 118 13.01 -1.41 0.34
C GLU A 118 12.96 -1.63 -1.16
N VAL A 119 11.96 -1.04 -1.82
CA VAL A 119 11.77 -1.14 -3.27
C VAL A 119 11.46 0.25 -3.81
N GLU A 120 12.06 0.58 -4.95
CA GLU A 120 11.75 1.79 -5.70
C GLU A 120 11.14 1.38 -7.04
N PHE A 121 10.02 2.03 -7.39
CA PHE A 121 9.41 1.96 -8.70
C PHE A 121 9.53 3.34 -9.34
N GLU A 122 10.33 3.42 -10.39
CA GLU A 122 10.46 4.62 -11.21
C GLU A 122 9.32 4.70 -12.23
N ASP A 123 9.07 5.92 -12.72
CA ASP A 123 8.12 6.20 -13.80
C ASP A 123 6.67 5.73 -13.54
N VAL A 124 6.23 5.79 -12.29
CA VAL A 124 4.83 5.50 -11.92
C VAL A 124 3.94 6.60 -12.46
N ARG A 125 3.07 6.26 -13.41
CA ARG A 125 2.07 7.19 -13.95
C ARG A 125 0.89 7.27 -13.00
N ILE A 126 0.65 8.45 -12.45
CA ILE A 126 -0.52 8.74 -11.62
C ILE A 126 -1.51 9.55 -12.43
N LYS A 127 -2.76 9.08 -12.45
CA LYS A 127 -3.91 9.85 -12.91
C LYS A 127 -4.79 10.20 -11.72
N THR A 128 -4.84 11.47 -11.38
CA THR A 128 -5.62 11.99 -10.26
C THR A 128 -7.12 11.99 -10.54
N GLY A 129 -7.90 11.90 -9.48
CA GLY A 129 -9.35 11.98 -9.50
C GLY A 129 -9.97 11.32 -8.27
N ARG A 130 -11.30 11.32 -8.23
CA ARG A 130 -12.13 10.56 -7.31
C ARG A 130 -13.15 9.77 -8.11
N GLU A 131 -13.52 8.59 -7.65
CA GLU A 131 -14.65 7.83 -8.21
C GLU A 131 -16.01 8.43 -7.82
#